data_AF-A0A964A777-F1
#
_entry.id   AF-A0A964A777-F1
#
_cell.length_a   1.000
_cell.length_b   1.000
_cell.length_c   1.000
_cell.angle_alpha   90.00
_cell.angle_beta   90.00
_cell.angle_gamma   90.00
#
_symmetry.space_group_name_H-M   'P 1'
#
loop_
_entity.id
_entity.type
_entity.pdbx_description
1 polymer ?
#
loop_
_entity_poly.entity_id
_entity_poly.type
_entity_poly.pdbx_seq_one_letter_code
_entity_poly.pdbx_strand_id
1 'polypeptide(L)'
;MSTCETHPTEAATGACARCGRFVCHQCDRGEAGRIACPVCAALRRRGGSARASAGQGPRAGSGAVMVVAPRALAPNPFPPKPPSTRAQRLAWLPISGAIWALMLAASASLAAVLVAIPLGAASIYGGVRLWRRHVREVLEQRALKFFRALTADQVTKDEAVKDHGLDPGQADQVLTWLVGQELLVPDWEELDRPVIYRRQRG
;
A
#
# COMPACT_ATOMS: atom_id res chain seq x y z
N MET A 1 26.12 15.33 6.01
CA MET A 1 24.82 15.95 5.71
C MET A 1 23.88 14.86 5.23
N SER A 2 22.70 14.70 5.83
CA SER A 2 21.71 13.73 5.33
C SER A 2 20.97 14.32 4.13
N THR A 3 20.72 13.49 3.11
CA THR A 3 19.94 13.84 1.92
C THR A 3 18.49 13.40 2.07
N CYS A 4 17.58 14.03 1.32
CA CYS A 4 16.19 13.59 1.32
C CYS A 4 16.07 12.26 0.56
N GLU A 5 15.39 11.27 1.15
CA GLU A 5 15.20 9.97 0.50
C GLU A 5 14.33 10.03 -0.78
N THR A 6 13.51 11.06 -0.93
CA THR A 6 12.68 11.25 -2.14
C THR A 6 13.38 12.13 -3.18
N HIS A 7 14.21 13.07 -2.73
CA HIS A 7 14.96 13.99 -3.59
C HIS A 7 16.43 13.94 -3.17
N PRO A 8 17.22 13.00 -3.69
CA PRO A 8 18.60 12.79 -3.25
C PRO A 8 19.52 13.98 -3.54
N THR A 9 19.12 14.86 -4.46
CA THR A 9 19.81 16.10 -4.81
C THR A 9 19.56 17.24 -3.81
N GLU A 10 18.59 17.09 -2.90
CA GLU A 10 18.20 18.11 -1.93
C GLU A 10 18.70 17.74 -0.52
N ALA A 11 19.20 18.74 0.21
CA ALA A 11 19.59 18.57 1.60
C ALA A 11 18.37 18.32 2.51
N ALA A 12 18.47 17.38 3.44
CA ALA A 12 17.42 17.14 4.41
C ALA A 12 17.34 18.30 5.42
N THR A 13 16.14 18.82 5.64
CA THR A 13 15.86 19.85 6.65
C THR A 13 15.66 19.25 8.04
N GLY A 14 15.29 17.97 8.11
CA GLY A 14 15.25 17.20 9.35
C GLY A 14 14.62 15.82 9.20
N ALA A 15 14.47 15.13 10.33
CA ALA A 15 13.90 13.79 10.40
C ALA A 15 12.41 13.86 10.77
N CYS A 16 11.60 13.01 10.11
CA CYS A 16 10.18 12.85 10.43
C CYS A 16 10.01 12.40 11.89
N ALA A 17 9.22 13.14 12.68
CA ALA A 17 9.02 12.87 14.10
C ALA A 17 8.39 11.50 14.41
N ARG A 18 7.77 10.85 13.42
CA ARG A 18 7.08 9.56 13.58
C ARG A 18 7.91 8.35 13.17
N CYS A 19 8.63 8.41 12.05
CA CYS A 19 9.35 7.27 11.49
C CYS A 19 10.86 7.49 11.32
N GLY A 20 11.38 8.68 11.66
CA GLY A 20 12.81 9.00 11.56
C GLY A 20 13.34 9.27 10.14
N ARG A 21 12.52 9.10 9.10
CA ARG A 21 12.90 9.36 7.70
C ARG A 21 13.31 10.81 7.46
N PHE A 22 14.44 11.04 6.78
CA PHE A 22 14.92 12.37 6.43
C PHE A 22 14.16 12.98 5.24
N VAL A 23 13.72 14.22 5.38
CA VAL A 23 12.93 14.94 4.37
C VAL A 23 13.50 16.34 4.11
N CYS A 24 13.38 16.83 2.87
CA CYS A 24 13.69 18.21 2.51
C CYS A 24 12.49 19.15 2.75
N HIS A 25 12.70 20.47 2.60
CA HIS A 25 11.67 21.48 2.79
C HIS A 25 10.42 21.26 1.90
N GLN A 26 10.59 20.70 0.70
CA GLN A 26 9.48 20.41 -0.22
C GLN A 26 8.63 19.20 0.21
N CYS A 27 9.25 18.25 0.93
CA CYS A 27 8.59 17.04 1.40
C CYS A 27 8.02 17.17 2.81
N ASP A 28 8.34 18.25 3.53
CA ASP A 28 7.82 18.47 4.87
C ASP A 28 6.33 18.84 4.83
N ARG A 29 5.51 18.01 5.47
CA ARG A 29 4.06 18.23 5.65
C ARG A 29 3.72 18.42 7.13
N GLY A 30 4.69 18.87 7.91
CA GLY A 30 4.56 19.19 9.32
C GLY A 30 3.67 20.39 9.60
N GLU A 31 3.02 20.38 10.77
CA GLU A 31 2.28 21.51 11.33
C GLU A 31 2.77 21.73 12.77
N ALA A 32 2.81 23.00 13.23
CA ALA A 32 3.24 23.38 14.58
C ALA A 32 4.67 22.91 14.96
N GLY A 33 5.64 23.07 14.05
CA GLY A 33 7.06 22.84 14.32
C GLY A 33 7.48 21.36 14.39
N ARG A 34 6.64 20.43 13.92
CA ARG A 34 6.98 19.00 13.85
C ARG A 34 7.06 18.52 12.40
N ILE A 35 8.27 18.19 11.95
CA ILE A 35 8.52 17.67 10.60
C ILE A 35 7.79 16.33 10.41
N ALA A 36 7.04 16.20 9.31
CA ALA A 36 6.31 14.97 8.98
C ALA A 36 6.50 14.59 7.52
N CYS A 37 6.88 13.34 7.24
CA CYS A 37 7.01 12.85 5.87
C CYS A 37 5.62 12.66 5.21
N PRO A 38 5.52 12.71 3.87
CA PRO A 38 4.24 12.67 3.15
C PRO A 38 3.40 11.43 3.49
N VAL A 39 4.06 10.29 3.66
CA VAL A 39 3.41 9.01 4.01
C VAL A 39 2.79 9.09 5.41
N CYS A 40 3.55 9.55 6.40
CA CYS A 40 3.07 9.68 7.78
C CYS A 40 2.00 10.77 7.93
N ALA A 41 2.10 11.85 7.16
CA ALA A 41 1.08 12.89 7.09
C ALA A 41 -0.22 12.37 6.46
N ALA A 42 -0.15 11.62 5.36
CA ALA A 42 -1.31 10.98 4.74
C ALA A 42 -1.99 9.96 5.68
N LEU A 43 -1.20 9.16 6.41
CA LEU A 43 -1.71 8.24 7.41
C LEU A 43 -2.38 8.96 8.60
N ARG A 44 -1.87 10.13 9.00
CA ARG A 44 -2.50 10.97 10.04
C ARG A 44 -3.84 11.54 9.55
N ARG A 45 -3.92 11.98 8.29
CA ARG A 45 -5.18 12.46 7.69
C ARG A 45 -6.22 11.36 7.59
N ARG A 46 -5.83 10.13 7.20
CA ARG A 46 -6.73 8.97 7.16
C ARG A 46 -7.16 8.48 8.55
N GLY A 47 -6.31 8.63 9.56
CA GLY A 47 -6.66 8.33 10.96
C GLY A 47 -7.42 9.44 11.69
N GLY A 48 -7.60 10.61 11.07
CA GLY A 48 -8.20 11.81 11.68
C GLY A 48 -9.72 11.75 11.88
N SER A 49 -10.40 10.73 11.35
CA SER A 49 -11.86 10.56 11.56
C SER A 49 -12.20 9.73 12.82
N ALA A 50 -11.24 9.20 13.57
CA ALA A 50 -11.55 8.24 14.64
C ALA A 50 -10.88 8.47 16.01
N ARG A 51 -9.94 9.41 16.16
CA ARG A 51 -9.25 9.64 17.45
C ARG A 51 -8.85 11.11 17.65
N ALA A 52 -9.84 11.96 17.90
CA ALA A 52 -9.61 13.00 18.90
C ALA A 52 -9.67 12.30 20.27
N SER A 53 -8.73 12.62 21.17
CA SER A 53 -8.64 12.08 22.54
C SER A 53 -7.97 10.71 22.70
N ALA A 54 -6.67 10.62 22.46
CA ALA A 54 -5.82 9.67 23.18
C ALA A 54 -4.35 10.14 23.19
N GLY A 55 -3.88 10.60 24.36
CA GLY A 55 -2.47 10.49 24.75
C GLY A 55 -1.54 11.62 24.34
N GLN A 56 -1.67 12.79 24.97
CA GLN A 56 -0.48 13.60 25.30
C GLN A 56 0.36 12.80 26.29
N GLY A 57 1.46 12.20 25.82
CA GLY A 57 2.55 11.75 26.69
C GLY A 57 3.60 12.86 26.81
N PRO A 58 4.07 13.19 28.01
CA PRO A 58 5.11 14.21 28.19
C PRO A 58 6.46 13.60 27.84
N ARG A 59 7.27 14.29 27.03
CA ARG A 59 8.70 14.00 26.90
C ARG A 59 9.50 15.14 27.51
N ALA A 60 10.30 14.75 28.50
CA ALA A 60 11.30 15.54 29.19
C ALA A 60 12.23 16.26 28.21
N GLY A 61 12.37 17.56 28.41
CA GLY A 61 13.40 18.40 27.81
C GLY A 61 14.13 19.12 28.94
N SER A 62 15.37 18.70 29.16
CA SER A 62 16.34 19.36 30.04
C SER A 62 16.69 20.75 29.47
N GLY A 63 16.62 21.80 30.28
CA GLY A 63 17.17 23.10 29.91
C GLY A 63 16.57 24.29 30.67
N ALA A 64 17.38 24.83 31.59
CA ALA A 64 17.25 26.12 32.26
C ALA A 64 16.07 26.32 33.21
N VAL A 65 16.31 26.09 34.52
CA VAL A 65 15.50 26.68 35.59
C VAL A 65 16.42 27.54 36.45
N MET A 66 16.16 28.85 36.42
CA MET A 66 16.68 29.85 37.33
C MET A 66 16.36 29.47 38.79
N VAL A 67 17.36 29.57 39.65
CA VAL A 67 17.23 29.46 41.10
C VAL A 67 16.40 30.65 41.61
N VAL A 68 15.15 30.39 42.02
CA VAL A 68 14.32 31.33 42.77
C VAL A 68 14.03 30.72 44.14
N ALA A 69 14.35 31.49 45.18
CA ALA A 69 14.32 31.11 46.58
C ALA A 69 12.94 30.57 47.04
N PRO A 70 12.89 29.61 47.98
CA PRO A 70 11.63 29.14 48.53
C PRO A 70 11.04 30.20 49.47
N ARG A 71 10.02 30.92 49.00
CA ARG A 71 9.07 31.63 49.89
C ARG A 71 8.25 30.57 50.62
N ALA A 72 8.27 30.63 51.95
CA ALA A 72 7.45 29.82 52.84
C ALA A 72 5.96 29.98 52.51
N LEU A 73 5.37 28.97 51.88
CA LEU A 73 3.93 28.83 51.73
C LEU A 73 3.37 28.25 53.04
N ALA A 74 2.38 28.95 53.59
CA ALA A 74 1.58 28.52 54.73
C ALA A 74 1.02 27.09 54.58
N PRO A 75 0.82 26.34 55.69
CA PRO A 75 0.25 25.01 55.64
C PRO A 75 -1.16 25.04 55.04
N ASN A 76 -1.34 24.30 53.95
CA ASN A 76 -2.61 24.13 53.25
C ASN A 76 -3.56 23.27 54.13
N PRO A 77 -4.83 23.67 54.35
CA PRO A 77 -5.79 22.84 55.07
C PRO A 77 -6.25 21.69 54.16
N PHE A 78 -5.63 20.53 54.30
CA PHE A 78 -6.13 19.31 53.66
C PHE A 78 -7.47 18.90 54.30
N PRO A 79 -8.53 18.62 53.52
CA PRO A 79 -9.76 18.05 54.06
C PRO A 79 -9.49 16.62 54.57
N PRO A 80 -10.18 16.19 55.64
CA PRO A 80 -10.00 14.85 56.19
C PRO A 80 -10.43 13.78 55.17
N LYS A 81 -9.59 12.76 55.03
CA LYS A 81 -9.84 11.60 54.17
C LYS A 81 -11.08 10.84 54.69
N PRO A 82 -12.14 10.63 53.89
CA PRO A 82 -13.32 9.91 54.35
C PRO A 82 -12.95 8.45 54.68
N PRO A 83 -13.57 7.84 55.71
CA PRO A 83 -13.27 6.47 56.11
C PRO A 83 -13.71 5.50 55.00
N SER A 84 -12.74 4.83 54.38
CA SER A 84 -13.00 3.77 53.40
C SER A 84 -13.63 2.58 54.12
N THR A 85 -14.95 2.51 54.16
CA THR A 85 -15.68 1.34 54.67
C THR A 85 -15.46 0.16 53.74
N ARG A 86 -15.34 -1.06 54.30
CA ARG A 86 -15.12 -2.31 53.53
C ARG A 86 -16.14 -2.51 52.39
N ALA A 87 -17.33 -1.93 52.52
CA ALA A 87 -18.36 -1.91 51.48
C ALA A 87 -17.91 -1.26 50.16
N GLN A 88 -17.05 -0.24 50.21
CA GLN A 88 -16.59 0.48 49.01
C GLN A 88 -15.61 -0.34 48.15
N ARG A 89 -14.95 -1.35 48.74
CA ARG A 89 -14.06 -2.28 48.01
C ARG A 89 -14.82 -3.34 47.22
N LEU A 90 -16.06 -3.65 47.61
CA LEU A 90 -16.91 -4.66 46.95
C LEU A 90 -17.73 -4.09 45.78
N ALA A 91 -17.90 -2.76 45.70
CA ALA A 91 -18.69 -2.11 44.66
C ALA A 91 -18.04 -2.12 43.26
N TRP A 92 -16.74 -2.43 43.14
CA TRP A 92 -16.01 -2.41 41.87
C TRP A 92 -15.92 -3.78 41.15
N LEU A 93 -16.29 -4.87 41.83
CA LEU A 93 -16.26 -6.23 41.27
C LEU A 93 -17.17 -6.45 40.05
N PRO A 94 -18.39 -5.87 39.93
CA PRO A 94 -19.21 -6.08 38.73
C PRO A 94 -18.71 -5.30 37.50
N ILE A 95 -18.04 -4.15 37.71
CA ILE A 95 -17.56 -3.30 36.61
C ILE A 95 -16.39 -3.97 35.86
N SER A 96 -15.47 -4.61 36.59
CA SER A 96 -14.33 -5.31 35.99
C SER A 96 -14.75 -6.56 35.20
N GLY A 97 -15.78 -7.28 35.66
CA GLY A 97 -16.32 -8.43 34.94
C GLY A 97 -16.94 -8.07 33.59
N ALA A 98 -17.72 -6.99 33.53
CA ALA A 98 -18.34 -6.52 32.29
C ALA A 98 -17.31 -6.08 31.23
N ILE A 99 -16.21 -5.44 31.65
CA ILE A 99 -15.13 -5.02 30.75
C ILE A 99 -14.40 -6.23 30.14
N TRP A 100 -14.13 -7.27 30.94
CA TRP A 100 -13.51 -8.50 30.43
C TRP A 100 -14.41 -9.28 29.47
N ALA A 101 -15.72 -9.35 29.75
CA ALA A 101 -16.68 -9.99 28.85
C ALA A 101 -16.76 -9.27 27.50
N LEU A 102 -16.74 -7.92 27.49
CA LEU A 102 -16.71 -7.12 26.27
C LEU A 102 -15.40 -7.30 25.47
N MET A 103 -14.24 -7.40 26.15
CA MET A 103 -12.98 -7.67 25.47
C MET A 103 -12.92 -9.06 24.83
N LEU A 104 -13.49 -10.08 25.48
CA LEU A 104 -13.55 -11.45 24.95
C LEU A 104 -14.54 -11.59 23.78
N ALA A 105 -15.66 -10.87 23.79
CA ALA A 105 -16.58 -10.84 22.66
C ALA A 105 -15.97 -10.13 21.43
N ALA A 106 -15.17 -9.08 21.64
CA ALA A 106 -14.49 -8.36 20.56
C ALA A 106 -13.37 -9.19 19.91
N SER A 107 -12.65 -10.02 20.67
CA SER A 107 -11.54 -10.83 20.16
C SER A 107 -12.01 -12.02 19.30
N ALA A 108 -13.16 -12.62 19.61
CA ALA A 108 -13.75 -13.68 18.78
C ALA A 108 -14.09 -13.19 17.35
N SER A 109 -14.51 -11.93 17.22
CA SER A 109 -14.85 -11.32 15.93
C SER A 109 -13.61 -11.06 15.05
N LEU A 110 -12.47 -10.73 15.68
CA LEU A 110 -11.21 -10.46 14.99
C LEU A 110 -10.56 -11.74 14.44
N ALA A 111 -10.65 -12.85 15.19
CA ALA A 111 -10.14 -14.14 14.75
C ALA A 111 -10.90 -14.68 13.51
N ALA A 112 -12.22 -14.52 13.47
CA ALA A 112 -13.03 -14.93 12.31
C ALA A 112 -12.68 -14.14 11.04
N VAL A 113 -12.45 -12.83 11.15
CA VAL A 113 -12.04 -11.98 10.03
C VAL A 113 -10.63 -12.33 9.54
N LEU A 114 -9.70 -12.62 10.44
CA LEU A 114 -8.32 -12.97 10.08
C LEU A 114 -8.20 -14.33 9.37
N VAL A 115 -9.11 -15.27 9.61
CA VAL A 115 -9.14 -16.57 8.91
C VAL A 115 -9.92 -16.49 7.59
N ALA A 116 -10.95 -15.64 7.50
CA ALA A 116 -11.75 -15.51 6.27
C ALA A 116 -11.02 -14.80 5.12
N ILE A 117 -10.17 -13.81 5.41
CA ILE A 117 -9.42 -13.05 4.40
C ILE A 117 -8.47 -13.93 3.55
N PRO A 118 -7.61 -14.81 4.10
CA PRO A 118 -6.68 -15.61 3.31
C PRO A 118 -7.39 -16.63 2.41
N LEU A 119 -8.53 -17.20 2.85
CA LEU A 119 -9.31 -18.14 2.04
C LEU A 119 -10.00 -17.44 0.84
N GLY A 120 -10.51 -16.24 1.04
CA GLY A 120 -11.05 -15.41 -0.05
C GLY A 120 -9.98 -15.05 -1.09
N ALA A 121 -8.80 -14.63 -0.64
CA ALA A 121 -7.69 -14.26 -1.53
C ALA A 121 -7.14 -15.45 -2.34
N ALA A 122 -7.06 -16.65 -1.75
CA ALA A 122 -6.59 -17.86 -2.43
C ALA A 122 -7.52 -18.27 -3.59
N SER A 123 -8.84 -18.12 -3.43
CA SER A 123 -9.81 -18.43 -4.49
C SER A 123 -9.69 -17.50 -5.70
N ILE A 124 -9.50 -16.20 -5.46
CA ILE A 124 -9.34 -15.19 -6.51
C ILE A 124 -8.01 -15.42 -7.24
N TYR A 125 -6.92 -15.68 -6.51
CA TYR A 125 -5.61 -15.93 -7.12
C TYR A 125 -5.61 -17.23 -7.95
N GLY A 126 -6.26 -18.29 -7.46
CA GLY A 126 -6.44 -19.54 -8.19
C GLY A 126 -7.23 -19.36 -9.48
N GLY A 127 -8.35 -18.64 -9.42
CA GLY A 127 -9.18 -18.32 -10.59
C GLY A 127 -8.43 -17.51 -11.65
N VAL A 128 -7.71 -16.46 -11.24
CA VAL A 128 -6.91 -15.63 -12.17
C VAL A 128 -5.79 -16.44 -12.82
N ARG A 129 -5.12 -17.33 -12.07
CA ARG A 129 -4.06 -18.19 -12.62
C ARG A 129 -4.60 -19.19 -13.64
N LEU A 130 -5.74 -19.83 -13.35
CA LEU A 130 -6.40 -20.75 -14.28
C LEU A 130 -6.90 -20.03 -15.54
N TRP A 131 -7.52 -18.86 -15.38
CA TRP A 131 -7.98 -18.04 -16.50
C TRP A 131 -6.81 -17.62 -17.40
N ARG A 132 -5.68 -17.16 -16.83
CA ARG A 132 -4.48 -16.83 -17.60
C ARG A 132 -3.92 -18.01 -18.38
N ARG A 133 -3.95 -19.21 -17.79
CA ARG A 133 -3.51 -20.43 -18.47
C ARG A 133 -4.42 -20.75 -19.66
N HIS A 134 -5.74 -20.69 -19.44
CA HIS A 134 -6.70 -20.95 -20.50
C HIS A 134 -6.61 -19.92 -21.65
N VAL A 135 -6.52 -18.63 -21.33
CA VAL A 135 -6.32 -17.58 -22.35
C VAL A 135 -5.06 -17.83 -23.15
N ARG A 136 -3.95 -18.22 -22.49
CA ARG A 136 -2.70 -18.55 -23.18
C ARG A 136 -2.87 -19.73 -24.16
N GLU A 137 -3.50 -20.82 -23.73
CA GLU A 137 -3.73 -22.00 -24.57
C GLU A 137 -4.59 -21.67 -25.80
N VAL A 138 -5.66 -20.87 -25.62
CA VAL A 138 -6.53 -20.41 -26.72
C VAL A 138 -5.76 -19.54 -27.71
N LEU A 139 -4.89 -18.65 -27.19
CA LEU A 139 -4.12 -17.71 -27.99
C LEU A 139 -3.03 -18.42 -28.79
N GLU A 140 -2.34 -19.39 -28.18
CA GLU A 140 -1.35 -20.26 -28.81
C GLU A 140 -1.97 -21.08 -29.95
N GLN A 141 -3.11 -21.72 -29.73
CA GLN A 141 -3.80 -22.48 -30.79
C GLN A 141 -4.18 -21.59 -31.98
N ARG A 142 -4.67 -20.37 -31.72
CA ARG A 142 -5.01 -19.41 -32.78
C ARG A 142 -3.75 -18.93 -33.50
N ALA A 143 -2.70 -18.58 -32.77
CA ALA A 143 -1.45 -18.10 -33.34
C ALA A 143 -0.79 -19.15 -34.24
N LEU A 144 -0.76 -20.42 -33.81
CA LEU A 144 -0.25 -21.52 -34.63
C LEU A 144 -1.12 -21.80 -35.85
N LYS A 145 -2.45 -21.71 -35.73
CA LYS A 145 -3.36 -21.85 -36.87
C LYS A 145 -3.15 -20.74 -37.90
N PHE A 146 -3.00 -19.50 -37.43
CA PHE A 146 -2.68 -18.34 -38.26
C PHE A 146 -1.31 -18.50 -38.94
N PHE A 147 -0.27 -18.86 -38.20
CA PHE A 147 1.08 -19.08 -38.73
C PHE A 147 1.13 -20.19 -39.80
N ARG A 148 0.33 -21.25 -39.66
CA ARG A 148 0.22 -22.31 -40.69
C ARG A 148 -0.55 -21.85 -41.92
N ALA A 149 -1.49 -20.92 -41.77
CA ALA A 149 -2.26 -20.37 -42.87
C ALA A 149 -1.49 -19.29 -43.65
N LEU A 150 -0.46 -18.71 -43.04
CA LEU A 150 0.45 -17.75 -43.65
C LEU A 150 1.30 -18.42 -44.75
N THR A 151 0.98 -18.11 -46.00
CA THR A 151 1.76 -18.50 -47.18
C THR A 151 2.83 -17.48 -47.55
N ALA A 152 2.64 -16.21 -47.19
CA ALA A 152 3.58 -15.13 -47.45
C ALA A 152 4.74 -15.15 -46.43
N ASP A 153 5.93 -14.73 -46.90
CA ASP A 153 7.11 -14.54 -46.04
C ASP A 153 7.00 -13.29 -45.16
N GLN A 154 6.07 -12.40 -45.45
CA GLN A 154 5.83 -11.15 -44.73
C GLN A 154 4.33 -10.97 -44.51
N VAL A 155 3.98 -10.40 -43.36
CA VAL A 155 2.59 -10.07 -43.03
C VAL A 155 2.51 -8.77 -42.27
N THR A 156 1.56 -7.93 -42.63
CA THR A 156 1.20 -6.73 -41.87
C THR A 156 0.03 -7.00 -40.94
N LYS A 157 -0.14 -6.16 -39.92
CA LYS A 157 -1.29 -6.25 -39.02
C LYS A 157 -2.63 -6.13 -39.78
N ASP A 158 -2.69 -5.25 -40.77
CA ASP A 158 -3.92 -5.02 -41.53
C ASP A 158 -4.29 -6.23 -42.41
N GLU A 159 -3.30 -6.90 -43.00
CA GLU A 159 -3.50 -8.19 -43.70
C GLU A 159 -3.96 -9.28 -42.74
N ALA A 160 -3.38 -9.35 -41.53
CA ALA A 160 -3.81 -10.32 -40.52
C ALA A 160 -5.28 -10.12 -40.12
N VAL A 161 -5.75 -8.87 -40.04
CA VAL A 161 -7.15 -8.53 -39.76
C VAL A 161 -8.04 -8.86 -40.96
N LYS A 162 -7.65 -8.40 -42.16
CA LYS A 162 -8.49 -8.49 -43.36
C LYS A 162 -8.57 -9.91 -43.92
N ASP A 163 -7.44 -10.59 -44.05
CA ASP A 163 -7.34 -11.86 -44.78
C ASP A 163 -7.61 -13.07 -43.88
N HIS A 164 -7.32 -12.94 -42.58
CA HIS A 164 -7.52 -14.01 -41.60
C HIS A 164 -8.68 -13.73 -40.62
N GLY A 165 -9.40 -12.61 -40.79
CA GLY A 165 -10.58 -12.26 -40.00
C GLY A 165 -10.30 -12.10 -38.51
N LEU A 166 -9.06 -11.73 -38.15
CA LEU A 166 -8.70 -11.47 -36.75
C LEU A 166 -9.25 -10.11 -36.33
N ASP A 167 -9.81 -10.04 -35.13
CA ASP A 167 -10.10 -8.74 -34.51
C ASP A 167 -8.79 -7.94 -34.34
N PRO A 168 -8.78 -6.61 -34.54
CA PRO A 168 -7.55 -5.80 -34.44
C PRO A 168 -6.78 -5.99 -33.13
N GLY A 169 -7.47 -6.18 -32.00
CA GLY A 169 -6.84 -6.44 -30.71
C GLY A 169 -6.32 -7.88 -30.59
N GLN A 170 -6.95 -8.84 -31.25
CA GLN A 170 -6.46 -10.22 -31.32
C GLN A 170 -5.24 -10.33 -32.25
N ALA A 171 -5.23 -9.60 -33.36
CA ALA A 171 -4.10 -9.56 -34.29
C ALA A 171 -2.83 -9.10 -33.57
N ASP A 172 -2.90 -8.03 -32.76
CA ASP A 172 -1.76 -7.58 -31.95
C ASP A 172 -1.25 -8.66 -31.00
N GLN A 173 -2.15 -9.33 -30.28
CA GLN A 173 -1.76 -10.36 -29.33
C GLN A 173 -1.14 -11.58 -30.01
N VAL A 174 -1.70 -12.01 -31.15
CA VAL A 174 -1.18 -13.13 -31.94
C VAL A 174 0.19 -12.79 -32.51
N LEU A 175 0.36 -11.63 -33.14
CA LEU A 175 1.64 -11.20 -33.71
C LEU A 175 2.70 -11.03 -32.62
N THR A 176 2.35 -10.42 -31.48
CA THR A 176 3.26 -10.29 -30.33
C THR A 176 3.67 -11.65 -29.76
N TRP A 177 2.73 -12.61 -29.66
CA TRP A 177 3.03 -13.95 -29.21
C TRP A 177 3.98 -14.67 -30.18
N LEU A 178 3.75 -14.57 -31.50
CA LEU A 178 4.61 -15.17 -32.52
C LEU A 178 6.02 -14.58 -32.53
N VAL A 179 6.15 -13.26 -32.32
CA VAL A 179 7.45 -12.61 -32.12
C VAL A 179 8.13 -13.13 -30.86
N GLY A 180 7.40 -13.27 -29.76
CA GLY A 180 7.91 -13.84 -28.52
C GLY A 180 8.29 -15.33 -28.59
N GLN A 181 7.89 -16.04 -29.65
CA GLN A 181 8.29 -17.42 -29.94
C GLN A 181 9.37 -17.50 -31.04
N GLU A 182 9.93 -16.37 -31.47
CA GLU A 182 10.94 -16.32 -32.55
C GLU A 182 10.46 -16.97 -33.86
N LEU A 183 9.14 -16.90 -34.12
CA LEU A 183 8.55 -17.37 -35.38
C LEU A 183 8.43 -16.22 -36.40
N LEU A 184 8.32 -14.99 -35.89
CA LEU A 184 8.28 -13.75 -36.66
C LEU A 184 9.32 -12.77 -36.11
N VAL A 185 9.96 -12.03 -37.02
CA VAL A 185 10.84 -10.91 -36.69
C VAL A 185 10.14 -9.61 -37.12
N PRO A 186 9.87 -8.68 -36.20
CA PRO A 186 9.28 -7.41 -36.55
C PRO A 186 10.34 -6.53 -37.22
N ASP A 187 9.99 -6.00 -38.38
CA ASP A 187 10.81 -5.08 -39.16
C ASP A 187 10.36 -3.64 -38.86
N TRP A 188 11.25 -2.87 -38.22
CA TRP A 188 11.01 -1.51 -37.75
C TRP A 188 11.73 -0.45 -38.58
N GLU A 189 12.18 -0.78 -39.80
CA GLU A 189 13.04 0.10 -40.61
C GLU A 189 12.41 1.48 -40.92
N GLU A 190 11.07 1.61 -40.90
CA GLU A 190 10.38 2.89 -41.13
C GLU A 190 9.32 3.16 -40.04
N LEU A 191 9.55 4.16 -39.19
CA LEU A 191 8.61 4.56 -38.13
C LEU A 191 7.23 4.99 -38.64
N ASP A 192 7.14 5.47 -39.88
CA ASP A 192 5.92 5.99 -40.49
C ASP A 192 5.13 4.93 -41.31
N ARG A 193 5.63 3.69 -41.38
CA ARG A 193 4.97 2.60 -42.12
C ARG A 193 4.40 1.55 -41.17
N PRO A 194 3.34 0.82 -41.58
CA PRO A 194 2.84 -0.30 -40.80
C PRO A 194 3.95 -1.32 -40.58
N VAL A 195 4.07 -1.79 -39.34
CA VAL A 195 5.10 -2.78 -38.95
C VAL A 195 4.91 -4.05 -39.78
N ILE A 196 5.97 -4.43 -40.49
CA ILE A 196 6.00 -5.65 -41.30
C ILE A 196 6.61 -6.76 -40.44
N TYR A 197 5.90 -7.88 -40.32
CA TYR A 197 6.40 -9.04 -39.61
C TYR A 197 6.93 -10.04 -40.63
N ARG A 198 8.24 -10.30 -40.61
CA ARG A 198 8.88 -11.27 -41.50
C ARG A 198 8.96 -12.64 -40.85
N ARG A 199 8.71 -13.70 -41.61
CA ARG A 199 8.86 -15.07 -41.15
C ARG A 199 10.34 -15.40 -40.93
N GLN A 200 10.68 -15.90 -39.74
CA GLN A 200 12.02 -16.39 -39.47
C GLN A 200 12.23 -17.69 -40.26
N ARG A 201 13.13 -17.67 -41.24
CA ARG A 201 13.57 -18.89 -41.93
C ARG A 201 14.50 -19.62 -40.97
N GLY A 202 14.00 -20.69 -40.37
CA GLY A 202 14.78 -21.64 -39.59
C GLY A 202 15.74 -22.44 -40.45
#